data_AF-X0UNX7-F1
#
_entry.id   AF-X0UNX7-F1
#
_cell.length_a   1.000
_cell.length_b   1.000
_cell.length_c   1.000
_cell.angle_alpha   90.00
_cell.angle_beta   90.00
_cell.angle_gamma   90.00
#
_symmetry.space_group_name_H-M   'P 1'
#
loop_
_entity.id
_entity.type
_entity.pdbx_description
1 polymer ?
#
loop_
_entity_poly.entity_id
_entity_poly.type
_entity_poly.pdbx_seq_one_letter_code
_entity_poly.pdbx_strand_id
1 'polypeptide(L)'
;GNSILMNLLASEVEIFPITHSRDYVLGTKAYPSLSTIPEPVDLVIVAVGAKYCASLMPEIKKAGARNAVIISGGFSETGAEGTVLENELAIAAKESDIRIIGPNCVGVSNSRLFNGTFTMMPERGNIAFVSQSGALGGMTIYTTRTKRIGMSKFASVGNSADVGIVEMLDYFRQDSKSTVIAAYIEGVNKGRELFEALQRAASEKPVVVLKGGRSEAGGRATQSHTGSLTGSAKVFDGMLRQAGCVTAPTLDTLFEVCKLFDYQPLPRGRRI
;
A
#
# COMPACT_ATOMS: atom_id res chain seq x y z
N GLY A 1 -9.72 -3.99 12.81
CA GLY A 1 -10.12 -3.09 13.92
C GLY A 1 -9.11 -3.07 15.05
N ASN A 2 -9.26 -3.94 16.05
CA ASN A 2 -8.46 -3.89 17.29
C ASN A 2 -6.93 -3.89 17.07
N SER A 3 -6.39 -4.76 16.21
CA SER A 3 -4.92 -4.81 15.97
C SER A 3 -4.37 -3.50 15.39
N ILE A 4 -5.13 -2.86 14.50
CA ILE A 4 -4.77 -1.55 13.93
C ILE A 4 -4.79 -0.49 15.03
N LEU A 5 -5.82 -0.48 15.86
CA LEU A 5 -5.91 0.47 16.97
C LEU A 5 -4.73 0.30 17.95
N MET A 6 -4.33 -0.93 18.29
CA MET A 6 -3.15 -1.15 19.15
C MET A 6 -1.89 -0.51 18.55
N ASN A 7 -1.69 -0.67 17.24
CA ASN A 7 -0.54 -0.09 16.54
C ASN A 7 -0.59 1.45 16.50
N LEU A 8 -1.77 2.01 16.26
CA LEU A 8 -2.00 3.45 16.23
C LEU A 8 -1.84 4.10 17.62
N LEU A 9 -2.27 3.43 18.69
CA LEU A 9 -2.07 3.94 20.06
C LEU A 9 -0.59 3.96 20.48
N ALA A 10 0.27 3.22 19.80
CA ALA A 10 1.73 3.27 19.97
C ALA A 10 2.41 4.26 19.01
N SER A 11 1.64 5.03 18.24
CA SER A 11 2.13 5.97 17.23
C SER A 11 2.08 7.43 17.74
N GLU A 12 2.76 8.33 17.04
CA GLU A 12 2.82 9.76 17.39
C GLU A 12 1.71 10.56 16.69
N VAL A 13 0.47 10.08 16.79
CA VAL A 13 -0.71 10.67 16.16
C VAL A 13 -1.90 10.64 17.11
N GLU A 14 -2.82 11.58 16.94
CA GLU A 14 -4.09 11.57 17.65
C GLU A 14 -5.07 10.59 17.00
N ILE A 15 -5.79 9.83 17.84
CA ILE A 15 -6.61 8.71 17.40
C ILE A 15 -8.03 8.81 17.97
N PHE A 16 -9.02 8.70 17.08
CA PHE A 16 -10.44 8.66 17.42
C PHE A 16 -11.04 7.30 17.05
N PRO A 17 -11.11 6.33 17.98
CA PRO A 17 -11.75 5.04 17.72
C PRO A 17 -13.26 5.23 17.46
N ILE A 18 -13.77 4.65 16.38
CA ILE A 18 -15.20 4.68 16.05
C ILE A 18 -15.83 3.31 16.30
N THR A 19 -16.83 3.24 17.19
CA THR A 19 -17.61 2.03 17.46
C THR A 19 -18.93 2.34 18.16
N HIS A 20 -20.00 1.62 17.81
CA HIS A 20 -21.33 1.78 18.42
C HIS A 20 -21.53 0.96 19.70
N SER A 21 -20.58 0.08 20.06
CA SER A 21 -20.80 -0.94 21.10
C SER A 21 -20.27 -0.58 22.47
N ARG A 22 -19.46 0.48 22.60
CA ARG A 22 -18.72 0.80 23.82
C ARG A 22 -18.17 2.22 23.79
N ASP A 23 -18.10 2.83 24.97
CA ASP A 23 -17.57 4.19 25.16
C ASP A 23 -16.03 4.24 25.19
N TYR A 24 -15.37 3.10 25.40
CA TYR A 24 -13.91 2.99 25.43
C TYR A 24 -13.42 1.73 24.70
N VAL A 25 -12.30 1.86 23.97
CA VAL A 25 -11.58 0.75 23.35
C VAL A 25 -10.10 0.86 23.70
N LEU A 26 -9.53 -0.19 24.31
CA LEU A 26 -8.13 -0.21 24.74
C LEU A 26 -7.76 1.00 25.61
N GLY A 27 -8.66 1.40 26.51
CA GLY A 27 -8.47 2.55 27.41
C GLY A 27 -8.64 3.93 26.74
N THR A 28 -8.92 3.98 25.43
CA THR A 28 -9.13 5.24 24.69
C THR A 28 -10.62 5.48 24.49
N LYS A 29 -11.08 6.73 24.71
CA LYS A 29 -12.46 7.13 24.46
C LYS A 29 -12.83 6.85 23.01
N ALA A 30 -13.96 6.19 22.81
CA ALA A 30 -14.49 5.87 21.50
C ALA A 30 -15.76 6.66 21.21
N TYR A 31 -16.05 6.80 19.92
CA TYR A 31 -17.14 7.62 19.41
C TYR A 31 -18.11 6.74 18.61
N PRO A 32 -19.43 6.93 18.74
CA PRO A 32 -20.42 6.11 18.04
C PRO A 32 -20.41 6.34 16.53
N SER A 33 -19.97 7.52 16.07
CA SER A 33 -19.92 7.88 14.65
C SER A 33 -18.85 8.94 14.36
N LEU A 34 -18.48 9.07 13.09
CA LEU A 34 -17.58 10.11 12.59
C LEU A 34 -18.09 11.53 12.83
N SER A 35 -19.39 11.73 13.01
CA SER A 35 -19.98 13.05 13.29
C SER A 35 -19.84 13.51 14.75
N THR A 36 -19.43 12.62 15.65
CA THR A 36 -19.34 12.89 17.10
C THR A 36 -17.91 13.12 17.58
N ILE A 37 -16.93 13.01 16.68
CA ILE A 37 -15.54 13.35 16.98
C ILE A 37 -15.41 14.86 17.27
N PRO A 38 -14.50 15.28 18.16
CA PRO A 38 -14.42 16.66 18.61
C PRO A 38 -13.79 17.60 17.57
N GLU A 39 -13.01 17.06 16.61
CA GLU A 39 -12.25 17.85 15.65
C GLU A 39 -12.11 17.15 14.29
N PRO A 40 -11.81 17.91 13.22
CA PRO A 40 -11.54 17.35 11.90
C PRO A 40 -10.35 16.39 11.90
N VAL A 41 -10.41 15.34 11.07
CA VAL A 41 -9.35 14.35 10.91
C VAL A 41 -8.75 14.35 9.50
N ASP A 42 -7.48 13.96 9.36
CA ASP A 42 -6.81 13.90 8.05
C ASP A 42 -7.03 12.59 7.29
N LEU A 43 -7.25 11.50 8.04
CA LEU A 43 -7.28 10.12 7.55
C LEU A 43 -8.29 9.28 8.31
N VAL A 44 -9.07 8.46 7.60
CA VAL A 44 -9.92 7.43 8.19
C VAL A 44 -9.49 6.03 7.76
N ILE A 45 -9.22 5.14 8.72
CA ILE A 45 -8.92 3.73 8.45
C ILE A 45 -10.19 2.90 8.66
N VAL A 46 -10.73 2.37 7.57
CA VAL A 46 -12.02 1.67 7.55
C VAL A 46 -11.78 0.16 7.64
N ALA A 47 -12.32 -0.46 8.69
CA ALA A 47 -12.24 -1.90 8.95
C ALA A 47 -13.62 -2.48 9.33
N VAL A 48 -14.66 -2.14 8.54
CA VAL A 48 -16.04 -2.65 8.63
C VAL A 48 -16.40 -3.47 7.40
N GLY A 49 -17.47 -4.27 7.41
CA GLY A 49 -17.84 -5.09 6.25
C GLY A 49 -17.97 -4.29 4.93
N ALA A 50 -17.58 -4.91 3.81
CA ALA A 50 -17.49 -4.26 2.48
C ALA A 50 -18.74 -3.44 2.11
N LYS A 51 -19.94 -4.00 2.33
CA LYS A 51 -21.24 -3.36 2.06
C LYS A 51 -21.48 -2.02 2.76
N TYR A 52 -20.72 -1.69 3.80
CA TYR A 52 -20.84 -0.42 4.53
C TYR A 52 -19.79 0.61 4.11
N CYS A 53 -18.79 0.24 3.29
CA CYS A 53 -17.67 1.12 3.00
C CYS A 53 -18.09 2.32 2.12
N ALA A 54 -18.92 2.09 1.10
CA ALA A 54 -19.36 3.16 0.20
C ALA A 54 -20.17 4.24 0.94
N SER A 55 -21.08 3.84 1.84
CA SER A 55 -21.92 4.78 2.60
C SER A 55 -21.12 5.66 3.58
N LEU A 56 -19.90 5.25 3.95
CA LEU A 56 -19.05 6.04 4.83
C LEU A 56 -18.34 7.20 4.11
N MET A 57 -18.20 7.19 2.78
CA MET A 57 -17.42 8.22 2.07
C MET A 57 -17.92 9.65 2.33
N PRO A 58 -19.24 9.93 2.30
CA PRO A 58 -19.76 11.26 2.65
C PRO A 58 -19.55 11.62 4.12
N GLU A 59 -19.58 10.64 5.03
CA GLU A 59 -19.33 10.86 6.47
C GLU A 59 -17.86 11.18 6.73
N ILE A 60 -16.94 10.47 6.06
CA ILE A 60 -15.49 10.73 6.10
C ILE A 60 -15.21 12.15 5.64
N LYS A 61 -15.86 12.60 4.56
CA LYS A 61 -15.75 13.97 4.07
C LYS A 61 -16.23 15.00 5.10
N LYS A 62 -17.39 14.76 5.72
CA LYS A 62 -17.96 15.62 6.76
C LYS A 62 -17.09 15.69 8.02
N ALA A 63 -16.38 14.60 8.33
CA ALA A 63 -15.37 14.54 9.39
C ALA A 63 -14.05 15.27 9.05
N GLY A 64 -13.94 15.89 7.87
CA GLY A 64 -12.78 16.68 7.45
C GLY A 64 -11.72 15.91 6.67
N ALA A 65 -11.78 14.58 6.66
CA ALA A 65 -10.79 13.77 5.95
C ALA A 65 -10.98 13.87 4.44
N ARG A 66 -9.85 13.81 3.73
CA ARG A 66 -9.80 13.67 2.27
C ARG A 66 -9.29 12.31 1.81
N ASN A 67 -8.89 11.47 2.77
CA ASN A 67 -8.22 10.20 2.50
C ASN A 67 -8.82 9.10 3.37
N ALA A 68 -8.95 7.91 2.80
CA ALA A 68 -9.31 6.71 3.54
C ALA A 68 -8.44 5.51 3.17
N VAL A 69 -8.15 4.65 4.15
CA VAL A 69 -7.57 3.34 3.91
C VAL A 69 -8.65 2.29 4.16
N ILE A 70 -9.03 1.57 3.10
CA ILE A 70 -10.07 0.55 3.17
C ILE A 70 -9.39 -0.81 3.36
N ILE A 71 -9.35 -1.26 4.62
CA ILE A 71 -8.71 -2.53 5.00
C ILE A 71 -9.53 -3.72 4.53
N SER A 72 -10.85 -3.57 4.53
CA SER A 72 -11.81 -4.64 4.34
C SER A 72 -11.69 -5.33 2.99
N GLY A 73 -11.74 -6.65 2.99
CA GLY A 73 -12.05 -7.47 1.80
C GLY A 73 -13.55 -7.72 1.63
N GLY A 74 -13.91 -8.53 0.64
CA GLY A 74 -15.27 -8.74 0.14
C GLY A 74 -15.60 -7.92 -1.11
N PHE A 75 -14.58 -7.52 -1.89
CA PHE A 75 -14.71 -6.68 -3.08
C PHE A 75 -14.39 -7.49 -4.35
N SER A 76 -13.81 -6.88 -5.39
CA SER A 76 -13.62 -7.54 -6.69
C SER A 76 -12.84 -8.86 -6.63
N GLU A 77 -12.04 -9.09 -5.59
CA GLU A 77 -11.35 -10.35 -5.33
C GLU A 77 -12.28 -11.52 -5.02
N THR A 78 -13.54 -11.27 -4.65
CA THR A 78 -14.53 -12.31 -4.36
C THR A 78 -15.49 -12.61 -5.51
N GLY A 79 -15.32 -11.95 -6.67
CA GLY A 79 -16.13 -12.16 -7.87
C GLY A 79 -17.19 -11.09 -8.11
N ALA A 80 -18.20 -11.41 -8.93
CA ALA A 80 -19.10 -10.41 -9.54
C ALA A 80 -19.84 -9.51 -8.52
N GLU A 81 -20.36 -10.07 -7.43
CA GLU A 81 -21.02 -9.27 -6.37
C GLU A 81 -20.05 -8.29 -5.71
N GLY A 82 -18.83 -8.73 -5.44
CA GLY A 82 -17.79 -7.89 -4.86
C GLY A 82 -17.29 -6.81 -5.83
N THR A 83 -17.29 -7.08 -7.14
CA THR A 83 -17.02 -6.07 -8.18
C THR A 83 -18.08 -4.96 -8.17
N VAL A 84 -19.36 -5.29 -7.92
CA VAL A 84 -20.41 -4.28 -7.76
C VAL A 84 -20.11 -3.39 -6.56
N LEU A 85 -19.80 -3.98 -5.40
CA LEU A 85 -19.44 -3.23 -4.19
C LEU A 85 -18.20 -2.34 -4.38
N GLU A 86 -17.21 -2.80 -5.13
CA GLU A 86 -15.99 -2.02 -5.41
C GLU A 86 -16.27 -0.81 -6.29
N ASN A 87 -17.12 -0.99 -7.30
CA ASN A 87 -17.55 0.11 -8.16
C ASN A 87 -18.38 1.14 -7.37
N GLU A 88 -19.29 0.69 -6.51
CA GLU A 88 -20.05 1.58 -5.61
C GLU A 88 -19.13 2.38 -4.68
N LEU A 89 -18.11 1.72 -4.10
CA LEU A 89 -17.10 2.37 -3.28
C LEU A 89 -16.32 3.43 -4.06
N ALA A 90 -15.84 3.10 -5.26
CA ALA A 90 -15.08 4.02 -6.11
C ALA A 90 -15.92 5.25 -6.54
N ILE A 91 -17.19 5.03 -6.89
CA ILE A 91 -18.13 6.12 -7.23
C ILE A 91 -18.36 7.01 -6.00
N ALA A 92 -18.70 6.44 -4.85
CA ALA A 92 -18.96 7.20 -3.63
C ALA A 92 -17.74 8.00 -3.17
N ALA A 93 -16.53 7.43 -3.28
CA ALA A 93 -15.28 8.10 -2.96
C ALA A 93 -15.05 9.32 -3.89
N LYS A 94 -15.25 9.14 -5.20
CA LYS A 94 -15.12 10.21 -6.18
C LYS A 94 -16.14 11.34 -5.96
N GLU A 95 -17.41 11.00 -5.74
CA GLU A 95 -18.47 11.99 -5.48
C GLU A 95 -18.24 12.77 -4.18
N SER A 96 -17.62 12.12 -3.19
CA SER A 96 -17.28 12.73 -1.90
C SER A 96 -15.94 13.48 -1.89
N ASP A 97 -15.21 13.48 -3.01
CA ASP A 97 -13.83 14.01 -3.10
C ASP A 97 -12.93 13.41 -1.99
N ILE A 98 -12.91 12.08 -1.94
CA ILE A 98 -12.10 11.24 -1.07
C ILE A 98 -11.20 10.36 -1.93
N ARG A 99 -9.90 10.31 -1.59
CA ARG A 99 -8.96 9.36 -2.17
C ARG A 99 -8.89 8.09 -1.31
N ILE A 100 -8.82 6.93 -1.93
CA ILE A 100 -8.79 5.64 -1.22
C ILE A 100 -7.55 4.81 -1.55
N ILE A 101 -6.92 4.26 -0.52
CA ILE A 101 -5.98 3.13 -0.64
C ILE A 101 -6.74 1.85 -0.29
N GLY A 102 -6.60 0.82 -1.13
CA GLY A 102 -7.36 -0.42 -1.06
C GLY A 102 -8.43 -0.51 -2.15
N PRO A 103 -9.56 -1.21 -1.91
CA PRO A 103 -9.86 -2.00 -0.71
C PRO A 103 -8.97 -3.25 -0.60
N ASN A 104 -9.29 -4.15 0.34
CA ASN A 104 -8.61 -5.42 0.54
C ASN A 104 -7.09 -5.26 0.70
N CYS A 105 -6.70 -4.45 1.68
CA CYS A 105 -5.29 -4.12 1.90
C CYS A 105 -4.87 -4.34 3.35
N VAL A 106 -3.55 -4.44 3.56
CA VAL A 106 -2.97 -4.51 4.92
C VAL A 106 -2.98 -3.16 5.63
N GLY A 107 -3.09 -2.08 4.86
CA GLY A 107 -2.96 -0.71 5.30
C GLY A 107 -1.62 -0.09 4.93
N VAL A 108 -1.31 1.02 5.60
CA VAL A 108 -0.10 1.82 5.35
C VAL A 108 0.62 2.12 6.65
N SER A 109 1.93 2.32 6.58
CA SER A 109 2.71 2.80 7.71
C SER A 109 3.79 3.78 7.26
N ASN A 110 4.11 4.71 8.15
CA ASN A 110 5.28 5.56 8.08
C ASN A 110 6.08 5.29 9.34
N SER A 111 7.25 4.65 9.19
CA SER A 111 8.14 4.23 10.29
C SER A 111 8.53 5.33 11.28
N ARG A 112 8.30 6.60 10.92
CA ARG A 112 8.64 7.80 11.69
C ARG A 112 7.41 8.53 12.26
N LEU A 113 6.20 8.03 12.04
CA LEU A 113 4.98 8.72 12.42
C LEU A 113 3.91 7.76 12.95
N PHE A 114 3.46 6.81 12.13
CA PHE A 114 2.35 5.94 12.51
C PHE A 114 2.36 4.57 11.86
N ASN A 115 1.69 3.62 12.51
CA ASN A 115 1.42 2.30 11.96
C ASN A 115 -0.09 2.04 11.82
N GLY A 116 -0.62 2.30 10.61
CA GLY A 116 -2.03 2.07 10.26
C GLY A 116 -2.32 0.67 9.72
N THR A 117 -1.44 -0.30 9.95
CA THR A 117 -1.63 -1.69 9.51
C THR A 117 -2.10 -2.59 10.64
N PHE A 118 -2.48 -3.81 10.32
CA PHE A 118 -2.65 -4.90 11.30
C PHE A 118 -1.40 -5.80 11.43
N THR A 119 -0.23 -5.31 11.01
CA THR A 119 1.08 -5.97 11.14
C THR A 119 1.99 -5.18 12.09
N MET A 120 3.15 -5.73 12.45
CA MET A 120 4.11 -4.97 13.25
C MET A 120 4.63 -3.74 12.50
N MET A 121 5.08 -2.74 13.25
CA MET A 121 5.76 -1.57 12.70
C MET A 121 7.08 -2.02 12.05
N PRO A 122 7.36 -1.63 10.79
CA PRO A 122 8.67 -1.86 10.17
C PRO A 122 9.79 -1.19 10.98
N GLU A 123 10.98 -1.79 10.99
CA GLU A 123 12.15 -1.09 11.50
C GLU A 123 12.37 0.21 10.73
N ARG A 124 12.79 1.27 11.41
CA ARG A 124 13.04 2.56 10.79
C ARG A 124 14.25 2.47 9.85
N GLY A 125 14.04 2.83 8.60
CA GLY A 125 15.10 2.96 7.58
C GLY A 125 14.66 3.87 6.44
N ASN A 126 15.21 3.70 5.24
CA ASN A 126 14.95 4.62 4.13
C ASN A 126 14.30 3.95 2.90
N ILE A 127 13.99 2.65 2.96
CA ILE A 127 13.33 1.95 1.85
C ILE A 127 11.83 2.22 1.89
N ALA A 128 11.26 2.82 0.84
CA ALA A 128 9.81 2.89 0.67
C ALA A 128 9.33 1.65 -0.09
N PHE A 129 8.33 0.96 0.44
CA PHE A 129 7.82 -0.27 -0.16
C PHE A 129 6.33 -0.18 -0.47
N VAL A 130 5.96 -0.44 -1.73
CA VAL A 130 4.57 -0.62 -2.14
C VAL A 130 4.32 -2.05 -2.62
N SER A 131 3.20 -2.65 -2.21
CA SER A 131 2.81 -4.00 -2.58
C SER A 131 1.33 -4.10 -2.97
N GLN A 132 1.06 -4.72 -4.12
CA GLN A 132 -0.30 -5.15 -4.47
C GLN A 132 -0.78 -6.32 -3.61
N SER A 133 0.11 -7.26 -3.28
CA SER A 133 -0.23 -8.36 -2.38
C SER A 133 -0.17 -7.93 -0.92
N GLY A 134 -1.30 -8.00 -0.23
CA GLY A 134 -1.36 -7.80 1.22
C GLY A 134 -0.57 -8.86 1.98
N ALA A 135 -0.80 -10.14 1.69
CA ALA A 135 -0.13 -11.24 2.39
C ALA A 135 1.40 -11.19 2.26
N LEU A 136 1.92 -11.03 1.04
CA LEU A 136 3.37 -10.91 0.82
C LEU A 136 3.92 -9.61 1.41
N GLY A 137 3.21 -8.49 1.22
CA GLY A 137 3.62 -7.20 1.77
C GLY A 137 3.71 -7.22 3.31
N GLY A 138 2.72 -7.80 3.98
CA GLY A 138 2.69 -7.93 5.43
C GLY A 138 3.75 -8.89 5.97
N MET A 139 3.95 -10.04 5.32
CA MET A 139 5.01 -11.00 5.68
C MET A 139 6.40 -10.39 5.57
N THR A 140 6.61 -9.56 4.53
CA THR A 140 7.88 -8.89 4.28
C THR A 140 8.37 -8.10 5.49
N ILE A 141 7.48 -7.43 6.22
CA ILE A 141 7.85 -6.59 7.37
C ILE A 141 8.58 -7.42 8.44
N TYR A 142 8.16 -8.67 8.64
CA TYR A 142 8.83 -9.58 9.58
C TYR A 142 10.20 -10.01 9.07
N THR A 143 10.31 -10.34 7.78
CA THR A 143 11.58 -10.74 7.14
C THR A 143 12.60 -9.60 7.11
N THR A 144 12.19 -8.38 6.82
CA THR A 144 13.11 -7.24 6.76
C THR A 144 13.64 -6.89 8.14
N ARG A 145 12.81 -7.03 9.19
CA ARG A 145 13.24 -6.86 10.58
C ARG A 145 14.35 -7.85 10.98
N THR A 146 14.20 -9.14 10.68
CA THR A 146 15.25 -10.13 11.00
C THR A 146 16.55 -9.89 10.23
N LYS A 147 16.47 -9.29 9.04
CA LYS A 147 17.62 -8.93 8.19
C LYS A 147 18.21 -7.53 8.50
N ARG A 148 17.67 -6.81 9.49
CA ARG A 148 18.02 -5.41 9.82
C ARG A 148 17.91 -4.47 8.61
N ILE A 149 16.82 -4.63 7.87
CA ILE A 149 16.46 -3.83 6.71
C ILE A 149 15.30 -2.93 7.15
N GLY A 150 15.59 -1.64 7.31
CA GLY A 150 14.59 -0.67 7.72
C GLY A 150 13.82 -0.09 6.54
N MET A 151 12.54 0.18 6.75
CA MET A 151 11.67 0.87 5.79
C MET A 151 11.43 2.31 6.25
N SER A 152 11.29 3.23 5.30
CA SER A 152 10.75 4.55 5.56
C SER A 152 9.24 4.50 5.63
N LYS A 153 8.62 3.88 4.62
CA LYS A 153 7.16 3.78 4.47
C LYS A 153 6.78 2.42 3.86
N PHE A 154 5.61 1.94 4.21
CA PHE A 154 4.99 0.76 3.63
C PHE A 154 3.57 1.09 3.18
N ALA A 155 3.19 0.64 1.98
CA ALA A 155 1.81 0.73 1.51
C ALA A 155 1.38 -0.58 0.85
N SER A 156 0.35 -1.20 1.41
CA SER A 156 -0.42 -2.23 0.70
C SER A 156 -1.54 -1.54 -0.06
N VAL A 157 -1.54 -1.63 -1.39
CA VAL A 157 -2.56 -0.97 -2.24
C VAL A 157 -3.76 -1.89 -2.52
N GLY A 158 -3.64 -3.19 -2.23
CA GLY A 158 -4.73 -4.16 -2.41
C GLY A 158 -5.27 -4.13 -3.83
N ASN A 159 -6.59 -4.10 -3.96
CA ASN A 159 -7.29 -4.07 -5.25
C ASN A 159 -6.98 -2.79 -6.06
N SER A 160 -6.48 -1.73 -5.41
CA SER A 160 -6.12 -0.46 -6.06
C SER A 160 -7.29 0.18 -6.83
N ALA A 161 -8.46 0.27 -6.17
CA ALA A 161 -9.67 0.84 -6.78
C ALA A 161 -9.56 2.34 -7.10
N ASP A 162 -8.62 3.04 -6.45
CA ASP A 162 -8.26 4.45 -6.73
C ASP A 162 -6.74 4.64 -6.70
N VAL A 163 -6.14 4.79 -5.50
CA VAL A 163 -4.70 5.00 -5.37
C VAL A 163 -3.99 3.66 -5.57
N GLY A 164 -3.18 3.56 -6.63
CA GLY A 164 -2.45 2.35 -6.98
C GLY A 164 -0.93 2.53 -6.95
N ILE A 165 -0.23 1.59 -7.61
CA ILE A 165 1.24 1.60 -7.70
C ILE A 165 1.75 2.89 -8.36
N VAL A 166 1.06 3.43 -9.36
CA VAL A 166 1.47 4.62 -10.11
C VAL A 166 1.60 5.83 -9.18
N GLU A 167 0.53 6.13 -8.41
CA GLU A 167 0.51 7.23 -7.45
C GLU A 167 1.53 7.02 -6.34
N MET A 168 1.71 5.78 -5.87
CA MET A 168 2.69 5.47 -4.84
C MET A 168 4.13 5.68 -5.30
N LEU A 169 4.46 5.34 -6.55
CA LEU A 169 5.77 5.62 -7.14
C LEU A 169 6.02 7.14 -7.25
N ASP A 170 5.02 7.90 -7.70
CA ASP A 170 5.11 9.36 -7.81
C ASP A 170 5.20 10.05 -6.44
N TYR A 171 4.59 9.50 -5.41
CA TYR A 171 4.76 9.96 -4.03
C TYR A 171 6.17 9.64 -3.50
N PHE A 172 6.61 8.38 -3.61
CA PHE A 172 7.89 7.95 -3.05
C PHE A 172 9.10 8.59 -3.74
N ARG A 173 9.04 8.90 -5.03
CA ARG A 173 10.14 9.63 -5.71
C ARG A 173 10.35 11.03 -5.12
N GLN A 174 9.30 11.67 -4.60
CA GLN A 174 9.37 13.02 -4.02
C GLN A 174 9.69 13.02 -2.51
N ASP A 175 9.51 11.89 -1.83
CA ASP A 175 9.70 11.83 -0.38
C ASP A 175 11.19 11.87 0.03
N SER A 176 11.62 12.95 0.66
CA SER A 176 13.02 13.12 1.10
C SER A 176 13.48 12.12 2.17
N LYS A 177 12.56 11.38 2.81
CA LYS A 177 12.87 10.35 3.81
C LYS A 177 13.02 8.95 3.21
N SER A 178 12.75 8.80 1.91
CA SER A 178 12.94 7.56 1.16
C SER A 178 14.08 7.71 0.16
N THR A 179 15.11 6.87 0.27
CA THR A 179 16.28 6.87 -0.63
C THR A 179 16.17 5.79 -1.70
N VAL A 180 15.42 4.73 -1.44
CA VAL A 180 15.23 3.58 -2.33
C VAL A 180 13.75 3.22 -2.38
N ILE A 181 13.27 2.82 -3.56
CA ILE A 181 11.89 2.39 -3.78
C ILE A 181 11.86 0.90 -4.11
N ALA A 182 11.10 0.14 -3.34
CA ALA A 182 10.77 -1.25 -3.61
C ALA A 182 9.31 -1.36 -4.08
N ALA A 183 9.05 -2.14 -5.12
CA ALA A 183 7.69 -2.39 -5.60
C ALA A 183 7.43 -3.87 -5.85
N TYR A 184 6.34 -4.39 -5.30
CA TYR A 184 5.79 -5.70 -5.67
C TYR A 184 4.54 -5.51 -6.53
N ILE A 185 4.63 -5.94 -7.79
CA ILE A 185 3.61 -5.70 -8.82
C ILE A 185 3.13 -7.05 -9.36
N GLU A 186 1.86 -7.40 -9.19
CA GLU A 186 1.22 -8.59 -9.77
C GLU A 186 0.67 -8.30 -11.17
N GLY A 187 0.02 -7.18 -11.36
CA GLY A 187 -0.71 -6.87 -12.60
C GLY A 187 -1.00 -5.38 -12.75
N VAL A 188 -1.25 -4.96 -13.99
CA VAL A 188 -1.35 -3.54 -14.35
C VAL A 188 -2.37 -3.40 -15.48
N ASN A 189 -3.43 -2.62 -15.24
CA ASN A 189 -4.42 -2.32 -16.26
C ASN A 189 -3.93 -1.24 -17.23
N LYS A 190 -3.05 -0.34 -16.75
CA LYS A 190 -2.54 0.82 -17.48
C LYS A 190 -1.03 0.79 -17.64
N GLY A 191 -0.53 -0.10 -18.50
CA GLY A 191 0.91 -0.35 -18.65
C GLY A 191 1.74 0.89 -19.00
N ARG A 192 1.20 1.80 -19.82
CA ARG A 192 1.90 3.05 -20.20
C ARG A 192 2.10 3.99 -19.02
N GLU A 193 1.05 4.21 -18.23
CA GLU A 193 1.11 5.06 -17.02
C GLU A 193 2.12 4.49 -16.02
N LEU A 194 2.14 3.16 -15.84
CA LEU A 194 3.15 2.51 -14.99
C LEU A 194 4.57 2.70 -15.52
N PHE A 195 4.80 2.49 -16.82
CA PHE A 195 6.13 2.68 -17.41
C PHE A 195 6.65 4.10 -17.17
N GLU A 196 5.82 5.11 -17.42
CA GLU A 196 6.20 6.51 -17.24
C GLU A 196 6.44 6.84 -15.75
N ALA A 197 5.64 6.30 -14.83
CA ALA A 197 5.85 6.47 -13.39
C ALA A 197 7.14 5.81 -12.90
N LEU A 198 7.44 4.60 -13.38
CA LEU A 198 8.69 3.90 -13.09
C LEU A 198 9.89 4.68 -13.62
N GLN A 199 9.81 5.21 -14.85
CA GLN A 199 10.88 6.00 -15.45
C GLN A 199 11.13 7.29 -14.66
N ARG A 200 10.07 8.02 -14.28
CA ARG A 200 10.19 9.20 -13.41
C ARG A 200 10.83 8.84 -12.07
N ALA A 201 10.35 7.77 -11.42
CA ALA A 201 10.88 7.36 -10.13
C ALA A 201 12.36 6.93 -10.21
N ALA A 202 12.72 6.14 -11.23
CA ALA A 202 14.07 5.64 -11.44
C ALA A 202 15.07 6.73 -11.83
N SER A 203 14.60 7.84 -12.43
CA SER A 203 15.45 9.00 -12.71
C SER A 203 15.88 9.76 -11.44
N GLU A 204 15.14 9.62 -10.34
CA GLU A 204 15.40 10.30 -9.08
C GLU A 204 16.07 9.37 -8.06
N LYS A 205 15.64 8.12 -7.99
CA LYS A 205 16.03 7.16 -6.94
C LYS A 205 16.12 5.74 -7.49
N PRO A 206 16.97 4.87 -6.92
CA PRO A 206 16.95 3.45 -7.26
C PRO A 206 15.55 2.83 -7.02
N VAL A 207 15.02 2.20 -8.06
CA VAL A 207 13.74 1.47 -8.02
C VAL A 207 14.01 -0.01 -8.25
N VAL A 208 13.65 -0.85 -7.30
CA VAL A 208 13.76 -2.32 -7.39
C VAL A 208 12.35 -2.91 -7.45
N VAL A 209 12.08 -3.73 -8.46
CA VAL A 209 10.75 -4.26 -8.73
C VAL A 209 10.78 -5.78 -8.71
N LEU A 210 9.85 -6.38 -7.96
CA LEU A 210 9.52 -7.79 -8.04
C LEU A 210 8.18 -7.97 -8.75
N LYS A 211 8.20 -8.61 -9.92
CA LYS A 211 6.98 -9.00 -10.64
C LYS A 211 6.39 -10.27 -10.00
N GLY A 212 5.16 -10.22 -9.54
CA GLY A 212 4.37 -11.39 -9.16
C GLY A 212 3.96 -12.23 -10.38
N GLY A 213 3.66 -13.50 -10.19
CA GLY A 213 3.12 -14.37 -11.25
C GLY A 213 4.05 -14.63 -12.44
N ARG A 214 5.38 -14.75 -12.21
CA ARG A 214 6.38 -14.95 -13.28
C ARG A 214 6.33 -16.33 -13.94
N SER A 215 5.90 -17.36 -13.22
CA SER A 215 5.70 -18.72 -13.78
C SER A 215 4.29 -18.85 -14.34
N GLU A 216 4.03 -19.80 -15.24
CA GLU A 216 2.67 -20.03 -15.74
C GLU A 216 1.67 -20.33 -14.61
N ALA A 217 2.08 -21.16 -13.63
CA ALA A 217 1.26 -21.46 -12.46
C ALA A 217 1.04 -20.21 -11.58
N GLY A 218 2.08 -19.39 -11.38
CA GLY A 218 1.97 -18.14 -10.63
C GLY A 218 1.11 -17.11 -11.36
N GLY A 219 1.20 -17.04 -12.69
CA GLY A 219 0.41 -16.16 -13.53
C GLY A 219 -1.08 -16.50 -13.44
N ARG A 220 -1.43 -17.78 -13.54
CA ARG A 220 -2.81 -18.25 -13.28
C ARG A 220 -3.28 -17.87 -11.87
N ALA A 221 -2.44 -18.05 -10.86
CA ALA A 221 -2.78 -17.68 -9.48
C ALA A 221 -3.01 -16.16 -9.32
N THR A 222 -2.15 -15.31 -9.90
CA THR A 222 -2.32 -13.84 -9.86
C THR A 222 -3.52 -13.37 -10.67
N GLN A 223 -3.84 -14.06 -11.77
CA GLN A 223 -5.03 -13.76 -12.59
C GLN A 223 -6.31 -14.04 -11.80
N SER A 224 -6.40 -15.18 -11.10
CA SER A 224 -7.54 -15.48 -10.22
C SER A 224 -7.65 -14.54 -9.03
N HIS A 225 -6.53 -13.97 -8.57
CA HIS A 225 -6.47 -13.08 -7.41
C HIS A 225 -6.80 -11.61 -7.73
N THR A 226 -6.40 -11.11 -8.91
CA THR A 226 -6.51 -9.68 -9.26
C THR A 226 -7.43 -9.40 -10.46
N GLY A 227 -7.89 -10.45 -11.15
CA GLY A 227 -8.67 -10.32 -12.38
C GLY A 227 -7.92 -9.69 -13.57
N SER A 228 -6.65 -9.33 -13.41
CA SER A 228 -5.86 -8.64 -14.43
C SER A 228 -5.18 -9.63 -15.40
N LEU A 229 -5.07 -9.25 -16.68
CA LEU A 229 -4.40 -10.06 -17.70
C LEU A 229 -2.91 -10.19 -17.35
N THR A 230 -2.41 -11.42 -17.21
CA THR A 230 -0.99 -11.66 -16.96
C THR A 230 -0.20 -11.37 -18.25
N GLY A 231 0.40 -10.18 -18.34
CA GLY A 231 1.31 -9.82 -19.41
C GLY A 231 2.58 -10.70 -19.41
N SER A 232 3.21 -10.86 -20.58
CA SER A 232 4.45 -11.63 -20.72
C SER A 232 5.54 -11.13 -19.77
N ALA A 233 6.10 -12.02 -18.94
CA ALA A 233 7.18 -11.68 -18.02
C ALA A 233 8.40 -11.09 -18.74
N LYS A 234 8.68 -11.53 -19.98
CA LYS A 234 9.76 -10.98 -20.81
C LYS A 234 9.51 -9.53 -21.21
N VAL A 235 8.25 -9.19 -21.53
CA VAL A 235 7.86 -7.82 -21.87
C VAL A 235 7.96 -6.93 -20.64
N PHE A 236 7.51 -7.42 -19.48
CA PHE A 236 7.63 -6.68 -18.22
C PHE A 236 9.10 -6.44 -17.86
N ASP A 237 9.97 -7.45 -17.98
CA ASP A 237 11.41 -7.29 -17.72
C ASP A 237 12.06 -6.30 -18.70
N GLY A 238 11.68 -6.31 -19.98
CA GLY A 238 12.14 -5.33 -20.97
C GLY A 238 11.70 -3.90 -20.62
N MET A 239 10.44 -3.73 -20.22
CA MET A 239 9.88 -2.46 -19.78
C MET A 239 10.63 -1.92 -18.54
N LEU A 240 10.87 -2.75 -17.53
CA LEU A 240 11.62 -2.35 -16.34
C LEU A 240 13.03 -1.89 -16.67
N ARG A 241 13.74 -2.61 -17.57
CA ARG A 241 15.08 -2.22 -18.02
C ARG A 241 15.06 -0.88 -18.76
N GLN A 242 14.08 -0.64 -19.62
CA GLN A 242 13.92 0.64 -20.33
C GLN A 242 13.58 1.79 -19.38
N ALA A 243 12.85 1.51 -18.30
CA ALA A 243 12.53 2.50 -17.28
C ALA A 243 13.73 2.81 -16.35
N GLY A 244 14.81 2.03 -16.40
CA GLY A 244 15.97 2.19 -15.50
C GLY A 244 15.79 1.51 -14.15
N CYS A 245 14.81 0.61 -14.01
CA CYS A 245 14.57 -0.14 -12.78
C CYS A 245 15.40 -1.43 -12.70
N VAL A 246 15.64 -1.90 -11.48
CA VAL A 246 16.26 -3.21 -11.22
C VAL A 246 15.17 -4.26 -11.00
N THR A 247 15.22 -5.36 -11.74
CA THR A 247 14.30 -6.49 -11.52
C THR A 247 14.87 -7.44 -10.46
N ALA A 248 14.07 -7.75 -9.44
CA ALA A 248 14.37 -8.79 -8.47
C ALA A 248 13.62 -10.10 -8.82
N PRO A 249 14.26 -11.27 -8.74
CA PRO A 249 13.61 -12.57 -8.99
C PRO A 249 12.84 -13.11 -7.78
N THR A 250 13.19 -12.68 -6.57
CA THR A 250 12.59 -13.14 -5.30
C THR A 250 12.41 -11.97 -4.34
N LEU A 251 11.58 -12.18 -3.32
CA LEU A 251 11.36 -11.21 -2.26
C LEU A 251 12.65 -10.94 -1.46
N ASP A 252 13.45 -11.97 -1.21
CA ASP A 252 14.76 -11.81 -0.55
C ASP A 252 15.70 -10.93 -1.38
N THR A 253 15.82 -11.21 -2.68
CA THR A 253 16.66 -10.43 -3.58
C THR A 253 16.19 -8.98 -3.67
N LEU A 254 14.87 -8.74 -3.65
CA LEU A 254 14.29 -7.40 -3.66
C LEU A 254 14.89 -6.54 -2.53
N PHE A 255 14.86 -7.05 -1.31
CA PHE A 255 15.34 -6.29 -0.14
C PHE A 255 16.86 -6.30 0.01
N GLU A 256 17.55 -7.35 -0.43
CA GLU A 256 19.02 -7.38 -0.44
C GLU A 256 19.58 -6.33 -1.41
N VAL A 257 19.00 -6.19 -2.60
CA VAL A 257 19.36 -5.11 -3.54
C VAL A 257 18.99 -3.75 -2.98
N CYS A 258 17.83 -3.59 -2.36
CA CYS A 258 17.46 -2.32 -1.72
C CYS A 258 18.44 -1.93 -0.61
N LYS A 259 18.90 -2.91 0.18
CA LYS A 259 19.91 -2.70 1.22
C LYS A 259 21.23 -2.22 0.61
N LEU A 260 21.67 -2.76 -0.52
CA LEU A 260 22.89 -2.27 -1.18
C LEU A 260 22.75 -0.80 -1.59
N PHE A 261 21.62 -0.41 -2.18
CA PHE A 261 21.37 0.99 -2.54
C PHE A 261 21.23 1.94 -1.35
N ASP A 262 20.68 1.47 -0.22
CA ASP A 262 20.50 2.32 0.96
C ASP A 262 21.81 2.55 1.73
N TYR A 263 22.68 1.52 1.77
CA TYR A 263 23.88 1.56 2.60
C TYR A 263 25.16 1.92 1.85
N GLN A 264 25.18 1.93 0.51
CA GLN A 264 26.39 2.15 -0.29
C GLN A 264 26.17 3.21 -1.38
N PRO A 265 27.20 4.03 -1.69
CA PRO A 265 27.15 4.89 -2.85
C PRO A 265 27.19 4.05 -4.15
N LEU A 266 26.70 4.63 -5.25
CA LEU A 266 26.86 4.01 -6.56
C LEU A 266 28.35 3.86 -6.91
N PRO A 267 28.76 2.73 -7.51
CA PRO A 267 30.14 2.54 -7.94
C PRO A 267 30.49 3.58 -9.01
N ARG A 268 31.71 4.13 -8.94
CA ARG A 268 32.21 5.12 -9.92
C ARG A 268 32.62 4.50 -11.26
N GLY A 269 32.62 3.17 -11.36
CA GLY A 269 33.05 2.43 -12.55
C GLY A 269 32.85 0.92 -12.39
N ARG A 270 33.35 0.14 -13.35
CA ARG A 270 33.14 -1.32 -13.42
C ARG A 270 34.19 -2.16 -12.68
N ARG A 271 35.16 -1.52 -12.03
CA ARG A 271 36.15 -2.21 -11.19
C ARG A 271 35.59 -2.33 -9.79
N ILE A 272 35.29 -3.56 -9.39
CA ILE A 272 34.81 -3.93 -8.05
C ILE A 272 36.03 -4.07 -7.14
#